data_AF-A0A146LQM2-F1
#
_entry.id   AF-A0A146LQM2-F1
#
_cell.length_a   1.000
_cell.length_b   1.000
_cell.length_c   1.000
_cell.angle_alpha   90.00
_cell.angle_beta   90.00
_cell.angle_gamma   90.00
#
_symmetry.space_group_name_H-M   'P 1'
#
loop_
_entity.id
_entity.type
_entity.pdbx_description
1 polymer ?
#
loop_
_entity_poly.entity_id
_entity_poly.type
_entity_poly.pdbx_seq_one_letter_code
_entity_poly.pdbx_strand_id
1 'polypeptide(L)'
;MEMWLWRRMTRTKWTERKRNETIMEEIEEKRNIMTSLMRRKVKLVGHLLRHNNFITNIIEGKVAGRRPRGRPRKSYLEDIYHLMGCTSYHQLKRAAMDRDEWLHRQGAAFRR
;
A
#
# COMPACT_ATOMS: atom_id res chain seq x y z
N MET A 1 -1.76 -4.31 -12.87
CA MET A 1 -3.05 -4.31 -13.59
C MET A 1 -2.88 -5.18 -14.82
N GLU A 2 -3.85 -6.04 -15.10
CA GLU A 2 -3.91 -6.86 -16.32
C GLU A 2 -4.08 -5.99 -17.57
N MET A 3 -3.45 -6.37 -18.69
CA MET A 3 -3.47 -5.65 -19.98
C MET A 3 -4.90 -5.42 -20.52
N TRP A 4 -5.81 -6.33 -20.20
CA TRP A 4 -7.22 -6.25 -20.56
C TRP A 4 -7.88 -4.97 -20.02
N LEU A 5 -7.56 -4.57 -18.78
CA LEU A 5 -8.18 -3.40 -18.18
C LEU A 5 -7.71 -2.11 -18.88
N TRP A 6 -6.45 -2.06 -19.28
CA TRP A 6 -5.90 -0.92 -20.01
C TRP A 6 -6.53 -0.75 -21.37
N ARG A 7 -6.62 -1.84 -22.15
CA ARG A 7 -7.30 -1.85 -23.45
C ARG A 7 -8.76 -1.38 -23.36
N ARG A 8 -9.44 -1.71 -22.26
CA ARG A 8 -10.80 -1.25 -22.00
C ARG A 8 -10.85 0.25 -21.69
N MET A 9 -9.94 0.76 -20.87
CA MET A 9 -9.85 2.18 -20.53
C MET A 9 -9.46 3.07 -21.73
N THR A 10 -8.49 2.63 -22.54
CA THR A 10 -8.06 3.33 -23.76
C THR A 10 -9.00 3.12 -24.95
N ARG A 11 -10.06 2.31 -24.78
CA ARG A 11 -11.02 1.95 -25.82
C ARG A 11 -10.35 1.37 -27.08
N THR A 12 -9.22 0.70 -26.92
CA THR A 12 -8.47 0.08 -28.03
C THR A 12 -9.31 -1.03 -28.65
N LYS A 13 -9.74 -0.84 -29.90
CA LYS A 13 -10.43 -1.90 -30.63
C LYS A 13 -9.48 -3.05 -30.92
N TRP A 14 -10.01 -4.28 -30.93
CA TRP A 14 -9.23 -5.46 -31.28
C TRP A 14 -8.64 -5.38 -32.70
N THR A 15 -9.29 -4.64 -33.60
CA THR A 15 -8.85 -4.38 -34.98
C THR A 15 -7.60 -3.51 -35.08
N GLU A 16 -7.33 -2.67 -34.07
CA GLU A 16 -6.17 -1.77 -34.08
C GLU A 16 -4.85 -2.52 -33.91
N ARG A 17 -4.87 -3.79 -33.43
CA ARG A 17 -3.70 -4.65 -33.23
C ARG A 17 -2.50 -3.95 -32.56
N LYS A 18 -2.77 -2.96 -31.70
CA LYS A 18 -1.73 -2.23 -30.96
C LYS A 18 -0.94 -3.16 -30.05
N ARG A 19 0.38 -3.01 -30.04
CA ARG A 19 1.27 -3.72 -29.11
C ARG A 19 0.99 -3.26 -27.68
N ASN A 20 1.24 -4.15 -26.72
CA ASN A 20 1.04 -3.85 -25.31
C ASN A 20 1.93 -2.68 -24.85
N GLU A 21 3.16 -2.60 -25.36
CA GLU A 21 4.11 -1.52 -25.07
C GLU A 21 3.55 -0.16 -25.48
N THR A 22 3.03 -0.04 -26.71
CA THR A 22 2.44 1.20 -27.23
C THR A 22 1.23 1.66 -26.42
N ILE A 23 0.41 0.74 -25.93
CA ILE A 23 -0.75 1.07 -25.08
C ILE A 23 -0.28 1.58 -23.73
N MET A 24 0.78 0.98 -23.18
CA MET A 24 1.37 1.42 -21.91
C MET A 24 2.04 2.79 -22.05
N GLU A 25 2.63 3.09 -23.21
CA GLU A 25 3.18 4.40 -23.55
C GLU A 25 2.09 5.46 -23.76
N GLU A 26 1.03 5.16 -24.52
CA GLU A 26 -0.11 6.08 -24.78
C GLU A 26 -0.84 6.52 -23.52
N ILE A 27 -0.94 5.63 -22.54
CA ILE A 27 -1.57 5.96 -21.26
C ILE A 27 -0.74 7.02 -20.51
N GLU A 28 0.55 7.22 -20.85
CA GLU A 28 1.49 8.15 -20.21
C GLU A 28 1.43 8.14 -18.67
N GLU A 29 0.87 7.08 -18.05
CA GLU A 29 0.69 7.03 -16.61
C GLU A 29 2.02 6.69 -15.97
N LYS A 30 2.73 7.74 -15.56
CA LYS A 30 3.66 7.69 -14.43
C LYS A 30 2.93 7.41 -13.09
N ARG A 31 1.63 7.07 -13.10
CA ARG A 31 0.86 6.66 -11.94
C ARG A 31 0.86 5.14 -11.87
N ASN A 32 1.87 4.63 -11.19
CA ASN A 32 1.88 3.22 -10.83
C ASN A 32 0.67 2.95 -9.92
N ILE A 33 -0.30 2.17 -10.39
CA ILE A 33 -1.49 1.80 -9.59
C ILE A 33 -1.08 1.18 -8.25
N MET A 34 0.04 0.45 -8.22
CA MET A 34 0.59 -0.06 -6.98
C MET A 34 1.00 1.08 -6.04
N THR A 35 1.70 2.10 -6.52
CA THR A 35 2.09 3.24 -5.66
C THR A 35 0.88 4.03 -5.18
N SER A 36 -0.15 4.18 -6.02
CA SER A 36 -1.42 4.81 -5.64
C SER A 36 -2.18 4.02 -4.58
N LEU A 37 -2.26 2.70 -4.74
CA LEU A 37 -2.89 1.79 -3.78
C LEU A 37 -2.12 1.79 -2.45
N MET A 38 -0.79 1.72 -2.50
CA MET A 38 0.06 1.76 -1.31
C MET A 38 -0.06 3.12 -0.59
N ARG A 39 -0.13 4.25 -1.30
CA ARG A 39 -0.40 5.57 -0.70
C ARG A 39 -1.75 5.59 0.02
N ARG A 40 -2.80 5.06 -0.59
CA ARG A 40 -4.14 4.97 0.04
C ARG A 40 -4.11 4.05 1.27
N LYS A 41 -3.42 2.92 1.18
CA LYS A 41 -3.23 1.96 2.28
C LYS A 41 -2.53 2.61 3.48
N VAL A 42 -1.44 3.35 3.25
CA VAL A 42 -0.75 4.11 4.30
C VAL A 42 -1.66 5.16 4.90
N LYS A 43 -2.37 5.96 4.09
CA LYS A 43 -3.32 6.97 4.61
C LYS A 43 -4.37 6.36 5.53
N LEU A 44 -4.96 5.23 5.13
CA LEU A 44 -5.95 4.53 5.94
C LEU A 44 -5.36 4.10 7.29
N VAL A 45 -4.19 3.46 7.29
CA VAL A 45 -3.54 3.00 8.52
C VAL A 45 -3.21 4.15 9.46
N GLY A 46 -2.70 5.26 8.93
CA GLY A 46 -2.45 6.45 9.74
C GLY A 46 -3.72 7.02 10.36
N HIS A 47 -4.85 7.00 9.64
CA HIS A 47 -6.14 7.42 10.18
C HIS A 47 -6.64 6.47 11.28
N LEU A 48 -6.57 5.16 11.03
CA LEU A 48 -6.98 4.13 12.00
C LEU A 48 -6.20 4.23 13.31
N LEU A 49 -4.89 4.40 13.23
CA LEU A 49 -4.01 4.49 14.41
C LEU A 49 -4.26 5.73 15.26
N ARG A 50 -4.78 6.82 14.69
CA ARG A 50 -5.06 8.08 15.41
C ARG A 50 -6.46 8.17 16.00
N HIS A 51 -7.45 7.55 15.33
CA HIS A 51 -8.85 7.86 15.59
C HIS A 51 -9.73 6.64 15.90
N ASN A 52 -9.24 5.40 15.70
CA ASN A 52 -10.05 4.21 15.89
C ASN A 52 -9.48 3.27 16.97
N ASN A 53 -9.84 3.56 18.22
CA ASN A 53 -9.41 2.80 19.40
C ASN A 53 -9.89 1.34 19.39
N PHE A 54 -11.02 1.05 18.74
CA PHE A 54 -11.52 -0.32 18.62
C PHE A 54 -10.61 -1.17 17.72
N ILE A 55 -10.24 -0.64 16.56
CA ILE A 55 -9.36 -1.34 15.62
C ILE A 55 -7.94 -1.47 16.18
N THR A 56 -7.42 -0.46 16.88
CA THR A 56 -6.11 -0.59 17.55
C THR A 56 -6.11 -1.72 18.57
N ASN A 57 -7.18 -1.87 19.37
CA ASN A 57 -7.29 -2.95 20.35
C ASN A 57 -7.32 -4.34 19.68
N ILE A 58 -7.97 -4.47 18.52
CA ILE A 58 -7.97 -5.72 17.74
C ILE A 58 -6.58 -6.03 17.19
N ILE A 59 -5.90 -5.02 16.64
CA ILE A 59 -4.56 -5.17 16.06
C ILE A 59 -3.53 -5.54 17.12
N GLU A 60 -3.62 -4.93 18.30
CA GLU A 60 -2.72 -5.19 19.43
C GLU A 60 -3.14 -6.43 20.24
N GLY A 61 -4.34 -6.93 19.99
CA GLY A 61 -4.89 -8.13 20.62
C GLY A 61 -4.13 -9.39 20.25
N LYS A 62 -3.88 -10.23 21.25
CA LYS A 62 -3.27 -11.56 21.05
C LYS A 62 -4.37 -12.59 20.80
N VAL A 63 -4.37 -13.20 19.61
CA VAL A 63 -5.24 -14.35 19.32
C VAL A 63 -4.73 -15.58 20.08
N ALA A 64 -5.62 -16.28 20.78
CA ALA A 64 -5.29 -17.52 21.47
C ALA A 64 -4.94 -18.63 20.47
N GLY A 65 -3.92 -19.44 20.80
CA GLY A 65 -3.46 -20.56 19.97
C GLY A 65 -1.99 -20.45 19.55
N ARG A 66 -1.45 -21.54 19.00
CA ARG A 66 -0.07 -21.58 18.47
C ARG A 66 -0.09 -21.31 16.97
N ARG A 67 0.87 -20.52 16.49
CA ARG A 67 1.07 -20.34 15.04
C ARG A 67 1.49 -21.68 14.42
N PRO A 68 1.00 -22.03 13.22
CA PRO A 68 1.44 -23.23 12.52
C PRO A 68 2.95 -23.18 12.23
N ARG A 69 3.59 -24.35 12.15
CA ARG A 69 5.01 -24.46 11.78
C ARG A 69 5.19 -24.06 10.31
N GLY A 70 6.26 -23.34 10.01
CA GLY A 70 6.60 -22.89 8.65
C GLY A 70 7.01 -21.41 8.60
N ARG A 71 7.30 -20.91 7.39
CA ARG A 71 7.63 -19.49 7.18
C ARG A 71 6.41 -18.62 7.49
N PRO A 72 6.52 -17.63 8.39
CA PRO A 72 5.43 -16.69 8.64
C PRO A 72 5.08 -15.94 7.35
N ARG A 73 3.78 -15.79 7.08
CA ARG A 73 3.33 -14.88 6.02
C ARG A 73 3.65 -13.46 6.46
N LYS A 74 4.09 -12.64 5.50
CA LYS A 74 4.29 -11.21 5.73
C LYS A 74 2.98 -10.58 6.15
N SER A 75 2.97 -9.93 7.30
CA SER A 75 1.72 -9.36 7.82
C SER A 75 1.36 -8.06 7.10
N TYR A 76 0.06 -7.72 7.08
CA TYR A 76 -0.42 -6.47 6.48
C TYR A 76 0.30 -5.23 7.03
N LEU A 77 0.58 -5.20 8.33
CA LEU A 77 1.27 -4.10 9.02
C LEU A 77 2.79 -4.14 8.82
N GLU A 78 3.38 -5.33 8.67
CA GLU A 78 4.78 -5.50 8.33
C GLU A 78 5.13 -4.91 6.97
N ASP A 79 4.27 -5.12 5.98
CA ASP A 79 4.42 -4.41 4.71
C ASP A 79 4.44 -2.88 4.86
N ILE A 80 3.61 -2.35 5.76
CA ILE A 80 3.44 -0.91 5.93
C ILE A 80 4.60 -0.32 6.73
N TYR A 81 5.00 -0.93 7.85
CA TYR A 81 6.09 -0.37 8.65
C TYR A 81 7.41 -0.43 7.90
N HIS A 82 7.67 -1.47 7.11
CA HIS A 82 8.86 -1.51 6.25
C HIS A 82 8.79 -0.44 5.15
N LEU A 83 7.64 -0.26 4.51
CA LEU A 83 7.46 0.80 3.50
C LEU A 83 7.70 2.20 4.08
N MET A 84 7.29 2.43 5.33
CA MET A 84 7.42 3.71 6.02
C MET A 84 8.80 3.94 6.69
N GLY A 85 9.78 3.06 6.43
CA GLY A 85 11.11 3.15 7.03
C GLY A 85 11.11 2.92 8.54
N CYS A 86 10.17 2.13 9.05
CA CYS A 86 10.08 1.70 10.44
C CYS A 86 10.56 0.24 10.57
N THR A 87 11.10 -0.11 11.73
CA THR A 87 11.57 -1.46 12.05
C THR A 87 10.50 -2.30 12.74
N SER A 88 9.44 -1.68 13.26
CA SER A 88 8.38 -2.36 14.01
C SER A 88 7.05 -1.61 13.94
N TYR A 89 5.99 -2.33 14.30
CA TYR A 89 4.65 -1.76 14.49
C TYR A 89 4.62 -0.62 15.53
N HIS A 90 5.32 -0.77 16.66
CA HIS A 90 5.37 0.26 17.70
C HIS A 90 5.98 1.58 17.20
N GLN A 91 7.01 1.49 16.35
CA GLN A 91 7.60 2.68 15.72
C GLN A 91 6.64 3.29 14.70
N LEU A 92 5.94 2.47 13.91
CA LEU A 92 4.90 2.95 13.00
C LEU A 92 3.76 3.66 13.76
N LYS A 93 3.32 3.12 14.89
CA LYS A 93 2.27 3.73 15.74
C LYS A 93 2.71 5.09 16.27
N ARG A 94 3.93 5.20 16.82
CA ARG A 94 4.49 6.50 17.26
C ARG A 94 4.57 7.51 16.12
N ALA A 95 5.12 7.11 14.98
CA ALA A 95 5.20 7.95 13.80
C ALA A 95 3.84 8.32 13.23
N ALA A 96 2.80 7.52 13.45
CA ALA A 96 1.43 7.88 13.06
C ALA A 96 0.86 8.97 13.96
N MET A 97 1.17 8.97 15.27
CA MET A 97 0.67 10.00 16.19
C MET A 97 1.27 11.37 15.92
N ASP A 98 2.54 11.43 15.50
CA ASP A 98 3.18 12.66 15.02
C ASP A 98 2.82 12.92 13.54
N ARG A 99 2.10 14.01 13.27
CA ARG A 99 1.63 14.33 11.91
C ARG A 99 2.76 14.72 10.98
N ASP A 100 3.78 15.41 11.49
CA ASP A 100 4.91 15.89 10.70
C ASP A 100 5.85 14.73 10.37
N GLU A 101 6.13 13.87 11.35
CA GLU A 101 6.87 12.63 11.13
C GLU A 101 6.15 11.73 10.12
N TRP A 102 4.82 11.60 10.23
CA TRP A 102 4.02 10.80 9.30
C TRP A 102 4.09 11.30 7.85
N LEU A 103 4.02 12.62 7.67
CA LEU A 103 4.10 13.25 6.34
C LEU A 103 5.51 13.12 5.76
N HIS A 104 6.54 13.35 6.58
CA HIS A 104 7.94 13.19 6.18
C HIS A 104 8.21 11.76 5.68
N ARG A 105 7.81 10.75 6.46
CA ARG A 105 7.98 9.33 6.09
C ARG A 105 7.21 8.95 4.84
N GLN A 106 5.99 9.46 4.64
CA GLN A 106 5.25 9.25 3.38
C GLN A 106 6.00 9.86 2.19
N GLY A 107 6.56 11.06 2.37
CA GLY A 107 7.35 11.73 1.35
C GLY A 107 8.59 10.92 0.97
N ALA A 108 9.27 10.31 1.94
CA ALA A 108 10.40 9.41 1.71
C ALA A 108 9.98 8.09 1.02
N ALA A 109 8.93 7.44 1.51
CA ALA A 109 8.44 6.15 1.03
C ALA A 109 7.96 6.16 -0.43
N PHE A 110 7.47 7.30 -0.90
CA PHE A 110 6.93 7.46 -2.26
C PHE A 110 7.64 8.53 -3.08
N ARG A 111 8.90 8.85 -2.73
CA ARG A 111 9.78 9.68 -3.56
C ARG A 111 10.11 8.89 -4.84
N ARG A 112 10.06 9.57 -5.99
CA ARG A 112 10.52 8.99 -7.27
C ARG A 112 12.02 9.16 -7.41
#